data_AF-A0A480BY40-F1
#
_entry.id   AF-A0A480BY40-F1
#
_cell.length_a   1.000
_cell.length_b   1.000
_cell.length_c   1.000
_cell.angle_alpha   90.00
_cell.angle_beta   90.00
_cell.angle_gamma   90.00
#
_symmetry.space_group_name_H-M   'P 1'
#
loop_
_entity.id
_entity.type
_entity.pdbx_description
1 polymer ?
#
loop_
_entity_poly.entity_id
_entity_poly.type
_entity_poly.pdbx_seq_one_letter_code
_entity_poly.pdbx_strand_id
1 'polypeptide(L)' 'GRLRASLALQGMVAHIQTVNINGETWHRIRVGPFASRTEADAAQRQLRGADINTMLLELRDQ' A
#
# COMPACT_ATOMS: atom_id res chain seq x y z
N GLY A 1 4.81 -1.05 13.05
CA GLY A 1 5.90 -1.51 12.16
C GLY A 1 6.51 -0.33 11.43
N ARG A 2 7.81 -0.40 11.13
CA ARG A 2 8.58 0.70 10.48
C ARG A 2 7.88 1.24 9.22
N LEU A 3 7.43 0.34 8.35
CA LEU A 3 6.75 0.72 7.10
C LEU A 3 5.43 1.48 7.34
N ARG A 4 4.60 1.07 8.31
CA ARG A 4 3.36 1.81 8.65
C ARG A 4 3.67 3.23 9.13
N ALA A 5 4.71 3.40 9.94
CA ALA A 5 5.14 4.72 10.39
C ALA A 5 5.65 5.57 9.21
N SER A 6 6.46 4.99 8.32
CA SER A 6 6.92 5.67 7.10
C SER A 6 5.76 6.10 6.19
N LEU A 7 4.73 5.27 6.03
CA LEU A 7 3.52 5.63 5.27
C LEU A 7 2.75 6.77 5.93
N ALA A 8 2.61 6.75 7.26
CA ALA A 8 1.96 7.84 8.00
C ALA A 8 2.71 9.18 7.86
N LEU A 9 4.05 9.16 7.83
CA LEU A 9 4.87 10.36 7.56
C LEU A 9 4.63 10.93 6.16
N GLN A 10 4.20 10.09 5.21
CA GLN A 10 3.81 10.52 3.86
C GLN A 10 2.33 10.95 3.78
N GLY A 11 1.61 11.02 4.90
CA GLY A 11 0.18 11.33 4.93
C GLY A 11 -0.71 10.19 4.42
N MET A 12 -0.16 8.98 4.28
CA MET A 12 -0.86 7.84 3.69
C MET A 12 -1.52 6.98 4.78
N VAL A 13 -2.82 6.69 4.60
CA VAL A 13 -3.54 5.72 5.42
C VAL A 13 -3.26 4.31 4.91
N ALA A 14 -2.78 3.45 5.79
CA ALA A 14 -2.39 2.09 5.46
C ALA A 14 -3.24 1.05 6.21
N HIS A 15 -3.77 0.10 5.46
CA HIS A 15 -4.48 -1.07 5.96
C HIS A 15 -3.56 -2.29 5.91
N ILE A 16 -3.44 -2.99 7.04
CA ILE A 16 -2.60 -4.18 7.16
C ILE A 16 -3.51 -5.41 7.18
N GLN A 17 -3.22 -6.37 6.31
CA GLN A 17 -3.83 -7.69 6.32
C GLN A 17 -2.74 -8.73 6.55
N THR A 18 -2.89 -9.49 7.63
CA THR A 18 -2.05 -10.65 7.90
C THR A 18 -2.71 -11.87 7.29
N VAL A 19 -2.00 -12.57 6.43
CA VAL A 19 -2.48 -13.80 5.78
C VAL A 19 -1.44 -14.90 5.95
N ASN A 20 -1.87 -16.14 6.14
CA ASN A 20 -0.97 -17.29 6.12
C ASN A 20 -0.99 -17.91 4.72
N ILE A 21 0.17 -18.05 4.08
CA ILE A 21 0.34 -18.65 2.76
C ILE A 21 1.39 -19.75 2.90
N ASN A 22 1.00 -21.00 2.64
CA ASN A 22 1.89 -22.17 2.73
C ASN A 22 2.63 -22.30 4.07
N GLY A 23 1.97 -21.95 5.19
CA GLY A 23 2.56 -22.00 6.52
C GLY A 23 3.37 -20.74 6.90
N GLU A 24 3.62 -19.83 5.95
CA GLU A 24 4.31 -18.57 6.20
C GLU A 24 3.32 -17.43 6.44
N THR A 25 3.60 -16.58 7.44
CA THR A 25 2.78 -15.40 7.73
C THR A 25 3.25 -14.22 6.90
N TRP A 26 2.39 -13.75 6.00
CA TRP A 26 2.61 -12.59 5.16
C TRP A 26 1.82 -11.38 5.67
N HIS A 27 2.47 -10.22 5.73
CA HIS A 27 1.84 -8.94 6.08
C HIS A 27 1.65 -8.09 4.83
N ARG A 28 0.44 -8.10 4.27
CA ARG A 28 0.08 -7.28 3.11
C ARG A 28 -0.30 -5.89 3.61
N ILE A 29 0.34 -4.86 3.05
CA ILE A 29 0.05 -3.46 3.37
C ILE A 29 -0.59 -2.83 2.14
N ARG A 30 -1.80 -2.30 2.30
CA ARG A 30 -2.55 -1.59 1.26
C ARG A 30 -2.69 -0.13 1.63
N VAL A 31 -2.51 0.76 0.67
CA VAL A 31 -2.71 2.21 0.81
C VAL A 31 -3.87 2.61 -0.10
N GLY A 32 -4.79 3.43 0.40
CA GLY A 32 -6.06 3.75 -0.29
C GLY A 32 -7.28 3.35 0.55
N PRO A 33 -8.48 3.27 -0.03
CA PRO A 33 -8.79 3.25 -1.46
C PRO A 33 -8.52 4.60 -2.17
N PHE A 34 -8.27 4.53 -3.48
CA PHE A 34 -8.13 5.70 -4.36
C PHE A 34 -9.33 5.75 -5.32
N ALA A 35 -9.87 6.94 -5.58
CA ALA A 35 -11.07 7.10 -6.41
C ALA A 35 -10.78 6.96 -7.92
N SER A 36 -9.51 7.12 -8.31
CA SER A 36 -9.08 6.98 -9.70
C SER A 36 -7.66 6.42 -9.82
N ARG A 37 -7.32 5.90 -11.00
CA ARG A 37 -5.96 5.48 -11.34
C ARG A 37 -4.96 6.63 -11.22
N THR A 38 -5.36 7.85 -11.59
CA THR A 38 -4.52 9.05 -11.48
C THR A 38 -4.12 9.35 -10.04
N GLU A 39 -5.06 9.25 -9.09
CA GLU A 39 -4.76 9.43 -7.66
C GLU A 39 -3.81 8.35 -7.14
N ALA A 40 -4.05 7.09 -7.54
CA ALA A 40 -3.21 5.97 -7.12
C ALA A 40 -1.78 6.09 -7.70
N ASP A 41 -1.65 6.52 -8.96
CA ASP A 41 -0.35 6.79 -9.59
C ASP A 41 0.40 7.93 -8.90
N ALA A 42 -0.31 9.00 -8.51
CA ALA A 42 0.29 10.11 -7.76
C ALA A 42 0.82 9.64 -6.39
N ALA A 43 0.03 8.87 -5.65
CA ALA A 43 0.46 8.28 -4.39
C ALA A 43 1.65 7.33 -4.57
N GLN A 44 1.64 6.50 -5.61
CA GLN A 44 2.76 5.60 -5.94
C GLN A 44 4.05 6.39 -6.24
N ARG A 45 3.97 7.50 -6.98
CA ARG A 45 5.14 8.36 -7.25
C ARG A 45 5.69 8.98 -5.97
N GLN A 46 4.81 9.48 -5.09
CA GLN A 46 5.23 10.04 -3.80
C GLN A 46 5.95 9.00 -2.94
N LEU A 47 5.37 7.79 -2.84
CA LEU A 47 5.96 6.70 -2.05
C LEU A 47 7.31 6.23 -2.63
N ARG A 48 7.44 6.17 -3.96
CA ARG A 48 8.72 5.88 -4.61
C ARG A 48 9.77 6.94 -4.33
N GLY A 49 9.39 8.22 -4.28
CA GLY A 49 10.29 9.31 -3.89
C GLY A 49 10.78 9.23 -2.44
N ALA A 50 10.09 8.46 -1.59
CA ALA A 50 10.49 8.14 -0.22
C ALA A 50 11.17 6.75 -0.10
N ASP A 51 11.67 6.18 -1.20
CA ASP A 51 12.27 4.85 -1.29
C ASP A 51 11.35 3.69 -0.86
N ILE A 52 10.03 3.88 -0.99
CA ILE A 52 9.03 2.85 -0.72
C ILE A 52 8.56 2.25 -2.05
N ASN A 53 8.99 1.02 -2.30
CA ASN A 53 8.56 0.26 -3.48
C ASN A 53 7.11 -0.23 -3.32
N THR A 54 6.29 0.06 -4.33
CA THR A 54 4.87 -0.30 -4.35
C THR A 54 4.46 -0.89 -5.70
N MET A 55 3.39 -1.69 -5.65
CA MET A 55 2.69 -2.23 -6.82
C MET A 55 1.27 -1.70 -6.81
N LEU A 56 0.81 -1.16 -7.95
CA LEU A 56 -0.56 -0.75 -8.12
C LEU A 56 -1.47 -1.98 -8.19
N LEU A 57 -2.53 -1.99 -7.39
CA LEU A 57 -3.55 -3.03 -7.39
C LEU A 57 -4.90 -2.40 -7.75
N GLU A 58 -5.45 -2.80 -8.89
CA GLU A 58 -6.85 -2.51 -9.22
C GLU A 58 -7.72 -3.62 -8.66
N LEU A 59 -8.57 -3.30 -7.69
CA LEU A 59 -9.63 -4.19 -7.27
C LEU A 59 -10.75 -4.09 -8.31
N ARG A 60 -10.89 -5.12 -9.14
CA ARG A 60 -12.11 -5.32 -9.90
C ARG A 60 -13.07 -6.04 -8.96
N ASP A 61 -14.20 -5.41 -8.63
CA ASP A 61 -15.30 -6.13 -8.00
C ASP A 61 -15.66 -7.29 -8.94
N GLN A 62 -15.50 -8.52 -8.46
CA GLN A 62 -15.81 -9.75 -9.19
C GLN A 62 -17.32 -9.99 -9.19
#